data_AF-H0QPS0-F1
#
_entry.id   AF-H0QPS0-F1
#
_cell.length_a   1.000
_cell.length_b   1.000
_cell.length_c   1.000
_cell.angle_alpha   90.00
_cell.angle_beta   90.00
_cell.angle_gamma   90.00
#
_symmetry.space_group_name_H-M   'P 1'
#
loop_
_entity.id
_entity.type
_entity.pdbx_description
1 polymer ?
#
loop_
_entity_poly.entity_id
_entity_poly.type
_entity_poly.pdbx_seq_one_letter_code
_entity_poly.pdbx_strand_id
1 'polypeptide(L)'
;MIGVGVNRRWGTARIGYLLGLHPSTVHRVLSRYRLAKLTWLDRGTGRVVRRYEHDKTGDLIHVDIKKLGRIPDGGGHRVLGRIAGKKNKTGTAGNRRPGYHYLHNAVMIVNEQA
;
A
#
# COMPACT_ATOMS: atom_id res chain seq x y z
N MET A 1 -3.72 21.29 -19.80
CA MET A 1 -3.18 21.08 -18.44
C MET A 1 -4.21 20.44 -17.50
N ILE A 2 -5.32 21.14 -17.20
CA ILE A 2 -6.36 20.70 -16.25
C ILE A 2 -6.92 19.32 -16.61
N GLY A 3 -7.38 19.12 -17.85
CA GLY A 3 -7.93 17.83 -18.28
C GLY A 3 -6.93 16.67 -18.19
N VAL A 4 -5.63 16.93 -18.38
CA VAL A 4 -4.57 15.92 -18.21
C VAL A 4 -4.38 15.57 -16.73
N GLY A 5 -4.37 16.58 -15.86
CA GLY A 5 -4.30 16.38 -14.41
C GLY A 5 -5.50 15.62 -13.84
N VAL A 6 -6.71 15.93 -14.31
CA VAL A 6 -7.95 15.30 -13.82
C VAL A 6 -8.13 13.89 -14.38
N ASN A 7 -8.04 13.72 -15.71
CA ASN A 7 -8.35 12.43 -16.33
C ASN A 7 -7.21 11.42 -16.20
N ARG A 8 -5.95 11.87 -16.29
CA ARG A 8 -4.78 10.98 -16.24
C ARG A 8 -4.13 10.91 -14.87
N ARG A 9 -4.50 11.80 -13.93
CA ARG A 9 -3.94 11.83 -12.56
C ARG A 9 -2.41 11.94 -12.57
N TRP A 10 -1.87 12.78 -13.46
CA TRP A 10 -0.44 12.96 -13.62
C TRP A 10 0.09 14.09 -12.71
N GLY A 11 1.27 13.87 -12.15
CA GLY A 11 2.01 14.91 -11.42
C GLY A 11 2.53 16.01 -12.34
N THR A 12 2.91 17.14 -11.75
CA THR A 12 3.33 18.35 -12.47
C THR A 12 4.51 18.12 -13.42
N ALA A 13 5.47 17.27 -13.04
CA ALA A 13 6.61 16.90 -13.88
C ALA A 13 6.20 16.20 -15.18
N ARG A 14 5.29 15.21 -15.08
CA ARG A 14 4.84 14.42 -16.24
C ARG A 14 3.94 15.23 -17.17
N ILE A 15 3.11 16.11 -16.62
CA ILE A 15 2.32 17.07 -17.40
C ILE A 15 3.23 18.10 -18.08
N GLY A 16 4.26 18.60 -17.38
CA GLY A 16 5.24 19.55 -17.91
C GLY A 16 6.01 18.95 -19.09
N TYR A 17 6.51 17.72 -18.93
CA TYR A 17 7.16 16.99 -20.02
C TYR A 17 6.26 16.83 -21.26
N LEU A 18 5.00 16.41 -21.08
CA LEU A 18 4.06 16.24 -22.19
C LEU A 18 3.78 17.55 -22.95
N LEU A 19 3.76 18.67 -22.23
CA LEU A 19 3.32 19.96 -22.78
C LEU A 19 4.49 20.90 -23.11
N GLY A 20 5.74 20.49 -22.91
CA GLY A 20 6.91 21.35 -23.09
C GLY A 20 7.00 22.51 -22.10
N LEU A 21 6.47 22.34 -20.89
CA LEU A 21 6.39 23.39 -19.87
C LEU A 21 7.18 23.04 -18.62
N HIS A 22 7.74 24.06 -17.97
CA HIS A 22 8.39 23.88 -16.69
C HIS A 22 7.39 23.40 -15.61
N PRO A 23 7.73 22.42 -14.75
CA PRO A 23 6.81 21.87 -13.75
C PRO A 23 6.22 22.92 -12.77
N SER A 24 6.95 24.01 -12.50
CA SER A 24 6.46 25.10 -11.64
C SER A 24 5.29 25.87 -12.27
N THR A 25 5.29 26.04 -13.60
CA THR A 25 4.19 26.66 -14.34
C THR A 25 2.94 25.79 -14.27
N VAL A 26 3.12 24.48 -14.45
CA VAL A 26 2.02 23.51 -14.30
C VAL A 26 1.46 23.56 -12.88
N HIS A 27 2.32 23.56 -11.85
CA HIS A 27 1.90 23.70 -10.46
C HIS A 27 1.08 24.97 -10.23
N ARG A 28 1.57 26.12 -10.70
CA ARG A 28 0.90 27.42 -10.55
C ARG A 28 -0.48 27.45 -11.20
N VAL A 29 -0.61 26.86 -12.40
CA VAL A 29 -1.91 26.76 -13.09
C VAL A 29 -2.87 25.85 -12.32
N LEU A 30 -2.44 24.63 -11.94
CA LEU A 30 -3.32 23.71 -11.20
C LEU A 30 -3.80 24.31 -9.86
N SER A 31 -2.91 25.00 -9.14
CA SER A 31 -3.24 25.70 -7.89
C SER A 31 -4.23 26.85 -8.11
N ARG A 32 -4.09 27.63 -9.20
CA ARG A 32 -5.04 28.70 -9.55
C ARG A 32 -6.47 28.18 -9.75
N TYR A 33 -6.60 26.99 -10.35
CA TYR A 33 -7.89 26.34 -10.57
C TYR A 33 -8.35 25.51 -9.36
N ARG A 34 -7.73 25.67 -8.19
CA ARG A 34 -8.06 24.99 -6.92
C ARG A 34 -8.11 23.46 -7.03
N LEU A 35 -7.33 22.88 -7.94
CA LEU A 35 -7.22 21.43 -8.05
C LEU A 35 -6.42 20.90 -6.86
N ALA A 36 -6.98 19.91 -6.17
CA ALA A 36 -6.30 19.25 -5.06
C ALA A 36 -4.96 18.66 -5.54
N LYS A 37 -3.93 18.76 -4.68
CA LYS A 37 -2.66 18.09 -4.95
C LYS A 37 -2.93 16.60 -5.12
N LEU A 38 -2.27 15.97 -6.08
CA LEU A 38 -2.45 14.54 -6.33
C LEU A 38 -2.12 13.69 -5.09
N THR A 39 -1.23 14.17 -4.23
CA THR A 39 -0.91 13.56 -2.92
C THR A 39 -2.08 13.59 -1.93
N TRP A 40 -3.07 14.44 -2.14
CA TRP A 40 -4.28 14.55 -1.32
C TRP A 40 -5.44 13.75 -1.91
N LEU A 41 -5.29 13.19 -3.11
CA LEU A 41 -6.30 12.40 -3.77
C LEU A 41 -6.00 10.93 -3.60
N ASP A 42 -7.02 10.14 -3.27
CA ASP A 42 -6.92 8.69 -3.35
C ASP A 42 -6.67 8.28 -4.81
N ARG A 43 -5.66 7.44 -5.04
CA ARG A 43 -5.25 7.08 -6.41
C ARG A 43 -6.27 6.24 -7.14
N GLY A 44 -7.12 5.47 -6.43
CA GLY A 44 -8.18 4.66 -7.04
C GLY A 44 -9.37 5.51 -7.47
N THR A 45 -9.83 6.38 -6.59
CA THR A 45 -11.10 7.10 -6.72
C THR A 45 -10.97 8.56 -7.18
N GLY A 46 -9.77 9.18 -7.08
CA GLY A 46 -9.56 10.59 -7.42
C GLY A 46 -10.27 11.56 -6.47
N ARG A 47 -10.83 11.07 -5.37
CA ARG A 47 -11.48 11.88 -4.32
C ARG A 47 -10.45 12.30 -3.29
N VAL A 48 -10.70 13.42 -2.62
CA VAL A 48 -9.87 13.85 -1.49
C VAL A 48 -9.84 12.74 -0.44
N VAL A 49 -8.64 12.34 -0.02
CA VAL A 49 -8.44 11.33 1.02
C VAL A 49 -9.16 11.80 2.27
N ARG A 50 -10.21 11.08 2.66
CA ARG A 50 -10.91 11.29 3.93
C ARG A 50 -10.17 10.53 5.01
N ARG A 51 -9.76 11.24 6.06
CA ARG A 51 -9.26 10.61 7.28
C ARG A 51 -10.47 10.05 8.02
N TYR A 52 -10.50 8.73 8.20
CA TYR A 52 -11.49 8.08 9.05
C TYR A 52 -10.97 8.17 10.48
N GLU A 53 -11.65 9.01 11.28
CA GLU A 53 -11.40 9.19 12.70
C GLU A 53 -12.69 8.81 13.41
N HIS A 54 -12.56 7.99 14.45
CA HIS A 54 -13.68 7.53 15.25
C HIS A 54 -13.31 7.69 16.71
N ASP A 55 -14.26 8.20 17.49
CA ASP A 55 -14.01 8.63 18.86
C ASP A 55 -13.87 7.47 19.84
N LYS A 56 -14.55 6.34 19.58
CA LYS A 56 -14.60 5.21 20.51
C LYS A 56 -13.71 4.07 20.07
N THR A 57 -13.07 3.45 21.07
CA THR A 57 -12.42 2.14 20.91
C THR A 57 -13.48 1.15 20.46
N GLY A 58 -13.29 0.52 19.31
CA GLY A 58 -14.28 -0.38 18.70
C GLY A 58 -14.73 0.05 17.32
N ASP A 59 -14.81 1.36 17.09
CA ASP A 59 -15.48 1.93 15.91
C ASP A 59 -14.65 1.79 14.63
N LEU A 60 -13.33 1.67 14.76
CA LEU A 60 -12.42 1.48 13.63
C LEU A 60 -11.41 0.38 13.91
N ILE A 61 -11.47 -0.69 13.11
CA ILE A 61 -10.51 -1.80 13.14
C ILE A 61 -9.75 -1.81 11.81
N HIS A 62 -8.42 -1.71 11.89
CA HIS A 62 -7.57 -1.95 10.75
C HIS A 62 -7.23 -3.44 10.67
N VAL A 63 -7.75 -4.12 9.64
CA VAL A 63 -7.45 -5.53 9.38
C VAL A 63 -6.49 -5.64 8.20
N ASP A 64 -5.33 -6.25 8.45
CA ASP A 64 -4.33 -6.59 7.45
C ASP A 64 -4.22 -8.11 7.33
N ILE A 65 -4.42 -8.63 6.12
CA ILE A 65 -4.29 -10.06 5.83
C ILE A 65 -3.08 -10.25 4.92
N LYS A 66 -2.03 -10.88 5.44
CA LYS A 66 -0.84 -11.20 4.65
C LYS A 66 -0.85 -12.66 4.23
N LYS A 67 -0.79 -12.90 2.92
CA LYS A 67 -0.62 -14.23 2.34
C LYS A 67 0.87 -14.50 2.12
N LEU A 68 1.46 -15.37 2.93
CA LEU A 68 2.88 -15.72 2.87
C LEU A 68 3.06 -17.18 2.46
N GLY A 69 4.19 -17.51 1.86
CA GLY A 69 4.53 -18.92 1.59
C GLY A 69 4.65 -19.70 2.91
N ARG A 70 4.10 -20.90 2.94
CA ARG A 70 4.16 -21.78 4.12
C ARG A 70 5.62 -22.05 4.50
N ILE A 71 5.93 -21.83 5.78
CA ILE A 71 7.26 -22.09 6.35
C ILE A 71 7.33 -23.58 6.70
N PRO A 72 8.33 -24.34 6.20
CA PRO A 72 8.52 -25.74 6.56
C PRO A 72 8.92 -25.91 8.02
N ASP A 73 8.54 -27.04 8.63
CA ASP A 73 9.00 -27.44 9.96
C ASP A 73 10.55 -27.44 10.03
N GLY A 74 11.11 -26.91 11.12
CA GLY A 74 12.57 -26.73 11.24
C GLY A 74 13.16 -25.57 10.44
N GLY A 75 12.34 -24.84 9.68
CA GLY A 75 12.72 -23.58 9.03
C GLY A 75 13.17 -23.70 7.57
N GLY A 76 13.27 -22.54 6.93
CA GLY A 76 13.67 -22.41 5.53
C GLY A 76 15.16 -22.10 5.35
N HIS A 77 15.53 -21.67 4.14
CA HIS A 77 16.92 -21.37 3.78
C HIS A 77 17.61 -20.31 4.65
N ARG A 78 16.86 -19.44 5.33
CA ARG A 78 17.42 -18.45 6.27
C ARG A 78 17.98 -19.10 7.53
N VAL A 79 17.41 -20.24 7.96
CA VAL A 79 17.85 -20.97 9.16
C VAL A 79 18.81 -22.09 8.79
N LEU A 80 18.51 -22.83 7.71
CA LEU A 80 19.23 -24.05 7.34
C LEU A 80 20.28 -23.84 6.23
N GLY A 81 20.43 -22.62 5.71
CA GLY A 81 21.19 -22.36 4.49
C GLY A 81 20.47 -22.83 3.21
N ARG A 82 20.99 -22.42 2.05
CA ARG A 82 20.27 -22.56 0.76
C ARG A 82 20.04 -24.01 0.32
N ILE A 83 21.05 -24.87 0.50
CA ILE A 83 21.01 -26.26 0.05
C ILE A 83 20.02 -27.08 0.89
N ALA A 84 20.19 -27.08 2.22
CA ALA A 84 19.30 -27.81 3.11
C ALA A 84 17.89 -27.20 3.14
N GLY A 85 17.76 -25.88 3.10
CA GLY A 85 16.47 -25.21 3.01
C GLY A 85 15.67 -25.55 1.73
N LYS A 86 16.34 -25.81 0.60
CA LYS A 86 15.67 -26.24 -0.64
C LYS A 86 15.09 -27.65 -0.49
N LYS A 87 15.83 -28.58 0.13
CA LYS A 87 15.34 -29.93 0.45
C LYS A 87 14.19 -29.87 1.46
N ASN A 88 14.35 -29.04 2.50
CA ASN A 88 13.35 -28.91 3.56
C ASN A 88 12.05 -28.24 3.07
N LYS A 89 12.10 -27.45 1.98
CA LYS A 89 10.94 -26.77 1.40
C LYS A 89 9.76 -27.72 1.13
N THR A 90 10.01 -28.94 0.69
CA THR A 90 8.97 -29.95 0.41
C THR A 90 9.14 -31.24 1.21
N GLY A 91 10.21 -31.34 2.00
CA GLY A 91 10.57 -32.54 2.74
C GLY A 91 9.78 -32.76 4.03
N THR A 92 9.09 -31.73 4.53
CA THR A 92 8.34 -31.79 5.80
C THR A 92 6.88 -32.18 5.58
N ALA A 93 6.28 -32.84 6.57
CA ALA A 93 4.88 -33.25 6.52
C ALA A 93 3.95 -32.04 6.28
N GLY A 94 4.20 -30.92 6.98
CA GLY A 94 3.44 -29.69 6.82
C GLY A 94 3.57 -29.02 5.46
N ASN A 95 4.65 -29.27 4.70
CA ASN A 95 4.91 -28.57 3.42
C ASN A 95 5.12 -29.50 2.22
N ARG A 96 4.70 -30.77 2.32
CA ARG A 96 4.80 -31.78 1.25
C ARG A 96 4.07 -31.35 -0.02
N ARG A 97 3.00 -30.56 0.15
CA ARG A 97 2.35 -29.76 -0.90
C ARG A 97 2.54 -28.28 -0.54
N PRO A 98 3.46 -27.56 -1.20
CA PRO A 98 3.71 -26.16 -0.90
C PRO A 98 2.42 -25.34 -0.99
N GLY A 99 2.17 -24.54 0.04
CA GLY A 99 0.98 -23.71 0.14
C GLY A 99 1.28 -22.34 0.72
N TYR A 100 0.20 -21.65 1.09
CA TYR A 100 0.28 -20.35 1.74
C TYR A 100 -0.27 -20.41 3.16
N HIS A 101 0.29 -19.58 4.03
CA HIS A 101 -0.30 -19.22 5.32
C HIS A 101 -0.83 -17.80 5.24
N TYR A 102 -1.91 -17.55 5.99
CA TYR A 102 -2.54 -16.25 6.09
C TYR A 102 -2.29 -15.73 7.50
N LEU A 103 -1.61 -14.61 7.61
CA LEU A 103 -1.47 -13.87 8.87
C LEU A 103 -2.61 -12.86 8.92
N HIS A 104 -3.49 -13.03 9.90
CA HIS A 104 -4.58 -12.10 10.19
C HIS A 104 -4.11 -11.17 11.30
N ASN A 105 -3.90 -9.91 10.97
CA ASN A 105 -3.58 -8.88 11.95
C ASN A 105 -4.73 -7.90 12.04
N ALA A 106 -5.17 -7.60 13.26
CA ALA A 106 -6.20 -6.61 13.53
C ALA A 106 -5.66 -5.64 14.58
N VAL A 107 -5.63 -4.35 14.24
CA VAL A 107 -5.17 -3.28 15.11
C VAL A 107 -6.27 -2.25 15.26
N MET A 108 -6.46 -1.78 16.49
CA MET A 108 -7.43 -0.76 16.85
C MET A 108 -6.71 0.31 17.66
N ILE A 109 -7.14 1.57 17.50
CA ILE A 109 -6.66 2.66 18.33
C ILE A 109 -7.41 2.60 19.65
N VAL A 110 -6.68 2.48 20.75
CA VAL A 110 -7.20 2.72 22.11
C VAL A 110 -6.93 4.17 22.45
N ASN A 111 -7.96 4.92 22.83
CA ASN A 111 -7.81 6.31 23.25
C ASN A 111 -7.87 6.33 24.79
N GLU A 112 -6.72 6.53 25.43
CA GLU A 112 -6.57 6.61 26.89
C GLU A 112 -6.79 8.07 27.31
N GLN A 113 -8.01 8.56 27.19
CA GLN A 113 -8.44 9.80 27.84
C GLN A 113 -9.74 9.53 28.60
N ALA A 114 -9.61 9.44 29.92
CA ALA A 114 -10.68 9.50 30.91
C ALA A 114 -10.36 10.64 31.88
#